data_AF-A0A378NAM5-F1
#
_entry.id   AF-A0A378NAM5-F1
#
_cell.length_a   1.000
_cell.length_b   1.000
_cell.length_c   1.000
_cell.angle_alpha   90.00
_cell.angle_beta   90.00
_cell.angle_gamma   90.00
#
_symmetry.space_group_name_H-M   'P 1'
#
loop_
_entity.id
_entity.type
_entity.pdbx_description
1 polymer ?
#
loop_
_entity_poly.entity_id
_entity_poly.type
_entity_poly.pdbx_seq_one_letter_code
_entity_poly.pdbx_strand_id
1 'polypeptide(L)'
;MQPSASLAGVSGLDAIVSGNYITLLPGEGDFVDEFIAEEDPPAITVSDGDLLIRLISDDIGSITVGASVYFRKVPVGNIADYRFTKDQKKIEIDVVINQKYAHLVKKESRFWNISGISADVNLQGIKINMDSLASVVQGAVAFDSPDNMEIAEQGQKFELYPDLKSAKRGIEINVKLPLTHNLKINETGVFHQNVQIGMLSQLKLPQVKDNGVPQQESGQHKQIDGVLLIDQVMKIYYVPN
;
A
#
# COMPACT_ATOMS: atom_id res chain seq x y z
N MET A 1 1.84 29.83 6.54
CA MET A 1 2.49 28.56 6.92
C MET A 1 2.91 28.59 8.38
N GLN A 2 2.48 27.62 9.17
CA GLN A 2 2.92 27.41 10.55
C GLN A 2 4.07 26.38 10.56
N PRO A 3 5.13 26.54 11.36
CA PRO A 3 6.25 25.61 11.34
C PRO A 3 5.79 24.21 11.79
N SER A 4 6.10 23.19 10.99
CA SER A 4 5.92 21.78 11.34
C SER A 4 7.26 21.05 11.25
N ALA A 5 7.63 20.29 12.28
CA ALA A 5 8.83 19.49 12.30
C ALA A 5 8.50 18.03 11.94
N SER A 6 9.13 17.48 10.90
CA SER A 6 9.18 16.03 10.64
C SER A 6 10.62 15.58 10.37
N LEU A 7 10.98 14.39 10.87
CA LEU A 7 12.35 13.87 10.94
C LEU A 7 12.97 13.42 9.60
N ALA A 8 12.32 13.65 8.47
CA ALA A 8 12.82 13.20 7.16
C ALA A 8 12.79 14.27 6.05
N GLY A 9 12.64 15.53 6.42
CA GLY A 9 12.76 16.63 5.47
C GLY A 9 12.57 17.95 6.17
N VAL A 10 13.66 18.66 6.35
CA VAL A 10 13.68 19.98 6.97
C VAL A 10 13.19 21.04 5.97
N SER A 11 11.87 21.12 5.72
CA SER A 11 11.28 22.31 5.10
C SER A 11 10.95 23.33 6.20
N GLY A 12 11.41 24.57 6.04
CA GLY A 12 11.16 25.65 7.00
C GLY A 12 12.26 25.93 8.04
N LEU A 13 13.49 25.40 7.85
CA LEU A 13 14.62 25.79 8.72
C LEU A 13 14.98 27.28 8.63
N ASP A 14 14.64 27.96 7.53
CA ASP A 14 14.75 29.42 7.45
C ASP A 14 13.77 30.09 8.43
N ALA A 15 12.53 29.60 8.58
CA ALA A 15 11.53 30.22 9.46
C ALA A 15 11.89 30.18 10.95
N ILE A 16 12.76 29.26 11.37
CA ILE A 16 13.27 29.22 12.75
C ILE A 16 14.25 30.38 13.02
N VAL A 17 14.91 30.90 11.97
CA VAL A 17 15.84 32.05 12.04
C VAL A 17 15.20 33.35 11.52
N SER A 18 14.21 33.30 10.64
CA SER A 18 13.65 34.46 9.91
C SER A 18 12.18 34.80 10.21
N GLY A 19 11.44 33.96 10.96
CA GLY A 19 10.02 34.19 11.29
C GLY A 19 9.03 33.73 10.21
N ASN A 20 7.75 34.09 10.38
CA ASN A 20 6.67 33.74 9.45
C ASN A 20 6.89 34.41 8.08
N TYR A 21 6.61 33.68 6.99
CA TYR A 21 6.69 34.19 5.62
C TYR A 21 5.45 33.84 4.81
N ILE A 22 5.22 34.61 3.74
CA ILE A 22 4.15 34.42 2.75
C ILE A 22 4.81 33.97 1.44
N THR A 23 4.26 32.93 0.81
CA THR A 23 4.70 32.45 -0.51
C THR A 23 3.70 32.89 -1.57
N LEU A 24 4.21 33.33 -2.72
CA LEU A 24 3.41 33.66 -3.91
C LEU A 24 3.69 32.61 -4.99
N LEU A 25 2.65 32.15 -5.66
CA LEU A 25 2.75 31.32 -6.86
C LEU A 25 2.28 32.14 -8.08
N PRO A 26 3.10 32.30 -9.13
CA PRO A 26 2.72 33.06 -10.31
C PRO A 26 1.63 32.33 -11.11
N GLY A 27 0.61 33.07 -11.55
CA GLY A 27 -0.41 32.61 -12.50
C GLY A 27 -0.22 33.21 -13.89
N GLU A 28 -1.00 32.74 -14.87
CA GLU A 28 -0.92 33.20 -16.28
C GLU A 28 -1.86 34.38 -16.60
N GLY A 29 -2.49 34.98 -15.60
CA GLY A 29 -3.47 36.06 -15.79
C GLY A 29 -2.87 37.44 -16.04
N ASP A 30 -3.74 38.41 -16.33
CA ASP A 30 -3.39 39.83 -16.36
C ASP A 30 -2.93 40.31 -14.97
N PHE A 31 -2.19 41.42 -14.95
CA PHE A 31 -1.71 42.03 -13.71
C PHE A 31 -2.88 42.39 -12.77
N VAL A 32 -2.82 41.90 -11.53
CA VAL A 32 -3.69 42.25 -10.41
C VAL A 32 -2.84 42.43 -9.14
N ASP A 33 -3.25 43.31 -8.23
CA ASP A 33 -2.53 43.67 -7.01
C ASP A 33 -3.30 43.38 -5.72
N GLU A 34 -4.48 42.78 -5.83
CA GLU A 34 -5.31 42.31 -4.71
C GLU A 34 -5.45 40.78 -4.76
N PHE A 35 -5.14 40.11 -3.65
CA PHE A 35 -5.19 38.65 -3.52
C PHE A 35 -5.75 38.25 -2.16
N ILE A 36 -6.48 37.12 -2.12
CA ILE A 36 -6.90 36.48 -0.88
C ILE A 36 -5.87 35.39 -0.55
N ALA A 37 -5.33 35.43 0.67
CA ALA A 37 -4.42 34.39 1.12
C ALA A 37 -5.21 33.14 1.48
N GLU A 38 -4.79 32.00 0.94
CA GLU A 38 -5.33 30.70 1.32
C GLU A 38 -4.66 30.21 2.61
N GLU A 39 -5.42 29.55 3.48
CA GLU A 39 -4.91 28.96 4.72
C GLU A 39 -4.03 27.72 4.41
N ASP A 40 -4.43 26.96 3.40
CA ASP A 40 -3.76 25.75 2.94
C ASP A 40 -2.90 26.04 1.68
N PRO A 41 -1.74 25.37 1.52
CA PRO A 41 -1.03 25.42 0.26
C PRO A 41 -1.93 24.93 -0.89
N PRO A 42 -1.85 25.54 -2.09
CA PRO A 42 -2.55 25.00 -3.24
C PRO A 42 -2.08 23.57 -3.48
N ALA A 43 -3.03 22.70 -3.81
CA ALA A 43 -2.75 21.31 -4.17
C ALA A 43 -1.63 21.30 -5.21
N ILE A 44 -0.60 20.49 -4.96
CA ILE A 44 0.62 20.39 -5.76
C ILE A 44 0.29 20.49 -7.25
N THR A 45 0.94 21.43 -7.94
CA THR A 45 0.78 21.63 -9.38
C THR A 45 1.19 20.35 -10.10
N VAL A 46 0.21 19.55 -10.54
CA VAL A 46 0.45 18.46 -11.49
C VAL A 46 1.01 19.13 -12.74
N SER A 47 2.27 18.85 -13.07
CA SER A 47 2.88 19.41 -14.28
C SER A 47 2.27 18.75 -15.51
N ASP A 48 2.22 19.46 -16.64
CA ASP A 48 1.71 18.91 -17.90
C ASP A 48 2.42 17.60 -18.25
N GLY A 49 1.65 16.51 -18.28
CA GLY A 49 2.11 15.17 -18.61
C GLY A 49 2.43 14.26 -17.42
N ASP A 50 2.44 14.76 -16.19
CA ASP A 50 2.47 13.90 -15.00
C ASP A 50 1.19 13.06 -14.91
N LEU A 51 1.29 11.86 -14.34
CA LEU A 51 0.15 10.98 -14.12
C LEU A 51 -0.31 11.09 -12.67
N LEU A 52 -1.52 11.60 -12.46
CA LEU A 52 -2.22 11.57 -11.19
C LEU A 52 -2.96 10.23 -11.08
N ILE A 53 -2.72 9.49 -10.01
CA ILE A 53 -3.53 8.31 -9.64
C ILE A 53 -4.03 8.47 -8.21
N ARG A 54 -5.00 7.65 -7.82
CA ARG A 54 -5.58 7.68 -6.48
C ARG A 54 -5.45 6.32 -5.83
N LEU A 55 -4.83 6.26 -4.65
CA LEU A 55 -4.78 5.05 -3.85
C LEU A 55 -5.91 5.06 -2.82
N ILE A 56 -6.56 3.92 -2.64
CA ILE A 56 -7.66 3.72 -1.71
C ILE A 56 -7.20 2.76 -0.62
N SER A 57 -7.33 3.18 0.65
CA SER A 57 -6.94 2.40 1.83
C SER A 57 -7.97 2.53 2.94
N ASP A 58 -7.98 1.60 3.88
CA ASP A 58 -8.80 1.69 5.10
C ASP A 58 -8.19 2.68 6.12
N ASP A 59 -6.85 2.85 6.10
CA ASP A 59 -6.12 3.83 6.91
C ASP A 59 -4.90 4.40 6.16
N ILE A 60 -4.36 5.52 6.65
CA ILE A 60 -3.24 6.24 6.03
C ILE A 60 -1.88 5.64 6.43
N GLY A 61 -1.86 4.80 7.46
CA GLY A 61 -0.66 4.28 8.09
C GLY A 61 0.29 5.40 8.48
N SER A 62 1.54 5.25 8.03
CA SER A 62 2.63 6.21 8.21
C SER A 62 2.94 7.03 6.95
N ILE A 63 2.06 7.01 5.95
CA ILE A 63 2.23 7.79 4.72
C ILE A 63 1.99 9.27 5.02
N THR A 64 2.85 10.13 4.48
CA THR A 64 2.77 11.58 4.64
C THR A 64 2.85 12.27 3.28
N VAL A 65 2.34 13.50 3.18
CA VAL A 65 2.52 14.32 1.97
C VAL A 65 4.01 14.49 1.68
N GLY A 66 4.40 14.34 0.41
CA GLY A 66 5.80 14.36 -0.01
C GLY A 66 6.52 13.01 0.07
N ALA A 67 5.92 11.98 0.68
CA ALA A 67 6.49 10.64 0.68
C ALA A 67 6.73 10.12 -0.74
N SER A 68 7.83 9.38 -0.92
CA SER A 68 8.23 8.88 -2.24
C SER A 68 7.46 7.63 -2.67
N VAL A 69 7.17 7.55 -3.97
CA VAL A 69 6.62 6.38 -4.64
C VAL A 69 7.69 5.70 -5.47
N TYR A 70 7.87 4.40 -5.27
CA TYR A 70 8.95 3.61 -5.85
C TYR A 70 8.46 2.58 -6.86
N PHE A 71 9.17 2.45 -7.98
CA PHE A 71 9.10 1.30 -8.87
C PHE A 71 10.46 0.61 -8.88
N ARG A 72 10.53 -0.68 -8.53
CA ARG A 72 11.79 -1.44 -8.44
C ARG A 72 12.90 -0.71 -7.67
N LYS A 73 12.55 -0.06 -6.54
CA LYS A 73 13.43 0.74 -5.67
C LYS A 73 13.94 2.07 -6.27
N VAL A 74 13.45 2.48 -7.44
CA VAL A 74 13.74 3.79 -8.03
C VAL A 74 12.58 4.75 -7.69
N PRO A 75 12.83 5.96 -7.16
CA PRO A 75 11.78 6.94 -6.90
C PRO A 75 11.24 7.48 -8.23
N VAL A 76 9.92 7.41 -8.40
CA VAL A 76 9.24 7.77 -9.66
C VAL A 76 8.11 8.79 -9.49
N GLY A 77 7.80 9.15 -8.25
CA GLY A 77 6.73 10.08 -7.91
C GLY A 77 6.64 10.31 -6.41
N ASN A 78 5.59 11.01 -6.00
CA ASN A 78 5.36 11.36 -4.60
C ASN A 78 3.86 11.40 -4.26
N ILE A 79 3.57 11.27 -2.98
CA ILE A 79 2.25 11.54 -2.41
C ILE A 79 2.01 13.05 -2.46
N ALA A 80 0.88 13.45 -3.02
CA ALA A 80 0.51 14.85 -3.18
C ALA A 80 -0.46 15.34 -2.11
N ASP A 81 -1.48 14.53 -1.80
CA ASP A 81 -2.52 14.86 -0.82
C ASP A 81 -3.21 13.58 -0.32
N TYR A 82 -3.96 13.67 0.76
CA TYR A 82 -4.87 12.61 1.19
C TYR A 82 -6.11 13.17 1.90
N ARG A 83 -7.23 12.47 1.76
CA ARG A 83 -8.52 12.88 2.33
C ARG A 83 -9.41 11.67 2.57
N PHE A 84 -10.41 11.82 3.43
CA PHE A 84 -11.46 10.81 3.52
C PHE A 84 -12.26 10.74 2.21
N THR A 85 -12.72 9.55 1.85
CA THR A 85 -13.73 9.37 0.80
C THR A 85 -15.03 10.09 1.19
N LYS A 86 -15.91 10.36 0.21
CA LYS A 86 -17.17 11.09 0.46
C LYS A 86 -18.06 10.45 1.52
N ASP A 87 -18.01 9.12 1.65
CA ASP A 87 -18.73 8.34 2.66
C ASP A 87 -17.96 8.17 3.98
N GLN A 88 -16.75 8.73 4.08
CA GLN A 88 -15.85 8.71 5.23
C GLN A 88 -15.44 7.32 5.70
N LYS A 89 -15.58 6.29 4.84
CA LYS A 89 -15.23 4.91 5.18
C LYS A 89 -13.79 4.53 4.87
N LYS A 90 -13.17 5.25 3.94
CA LYS A 90 -11.82 4.97 3.44
C LYS A 90 -11.05 6.27 3.28
N ILE A 91 -9.76 6.14 3.02
CA ILE A 91 -8.87 7.25 2.69
C ILE A 91 -8.52 7.15 1.21
N GLU A 92 -8.63 8.29 0.52
CA GLU A 92 -8.19 8.50 -0.85
C GLU A 92 -6.89 9.31 -0.82
N ILE A 93 -5.83 8.76 -1.41
CA ILE A 93 -4.48 9.33 -1.41
C ILE A 93 -4.14 9.69 -2.84
N ASP A 94 -3.90 10.97 -3.11
CA ASP A 94 -3.48 11.45 -4.42
C ASP A 94 -1.98 11.24 -4.59
N VAL A 95 -1.61 10.60 -5.70
CA VAL A 95 -0.23 10.26 -6.04
C VAL A 95 0.10 10.83 -7.40
N VAL A 96 1.20 11.58 -7.47
CA VAL A 96 1.72 12.14 -8.71
C VAL A 96 2.94 11.33 -9.14
N ILE A 97 2.85 10.72 -10.32
CA ILE A 97 3.93 10.00 -10.98
C ILE A 97 4.50 10.91 -12.06
N ASN A 98 5.82 11.11 -12.05
CA ASN A 98 6.47 12.00 -13.00
C ASN A 98 6.24 11.51 -14.43
N GLN A 99 6.03 12.43 -15.39
CA GLN A 99 5.75 12.15 -16.81
C GLN A 99 6.67 11.07 -17.41
N LYS A 100 7.98 11.16 -17.16
CA LYS A 100 8.98 10.20 -17.66
C LYS A 100 8.75 8.76 -17.19
N TYR A 101 7.97 8.55 -16.13
CA TYR A 101 7.65 7.26 -15.52
C TYR A 101 6.17 6.89 -15.59
N ALA A 102 5.29 7.78 -16.10
CA ALA A 102 3.85 7.53 -16.19
C ALA A 102 3.51 6.21 -16.88
N HIS A 103 4.28 5.85 -17.92
CA HIS A 103 4.14 4.60 -18.68
C HIS A 103 4.35 3.32 -17.87
N LEU A 104 4.99 3.40 -16.69
CA LEU A 104 5.24 2.28 -15.79
C LEU A 104 3.98 1.88 -15.03
N VAL A 105 3.04 2.81 -14.81
CA VAL A 105 1.78 2.49 -14.14
C VAL A 105 0.81 1.93 -15.16
N LYS A 106 0.47 0.66 -15.00
CA LYS A 106 -0.54 -0.03 -15.79
C LYS A 106 -1.86 -0.13 -15.06
N LYS A 107 -2.94 -0.43 -15.77
CA LYS A 107 -4.30 -0.59 -15.19
C LYS A 107 -4.38 -1.65 -14.09
N GLU A 108 -3.50 -2.65 -14.13
CA GLU A 108 -3.43 -3.74 -13.15
C GLU A 108 -2.23 -3.62 -12.20
N SER A 109 -1.68 -2.41 -12.05
CA SER A 109 -0.61 -2.15 -11.07
C SER A 109 -1.11 -2.40 -9.65
N ARG A 110 -0.23 -2.90 -8.79
CA ARG A 110 -0.53 -3.10 -7.38
C ARG A 110 0.42 -2.28 -6.54
N PHE A 111 -0.14 -1.50 -5.62
CA PHE A 111 0.58 -0.58 -4.76
C PHE A 111 0.57 -1.11 -3.33
N TRP A 112 1.69 -1.04 -2.63
CA TRP A 112 1.75 -1.42 -1.22
C TRP A 112 2.57 -0.44 -0.41
N ASN A 113 2.22 -0.36 0.86
CA ASN A 113 2.98 0.40 1.84
C ASN A 113 4.30 -0.33 2.17
N ILE A 114 5.41 0.41 2.20
CA ILE A 114 6.75 -0.10 2.55
C ILE A 114 7.30 0.54 3.84
N SER A 115 6.44 1.15 4.65
CA SER A 115 6.83 1.79 5.91
C SER A 115 7.42 0.78 6.91
N GLY A 116 8.49 1.19 7.59
CA GLY A 116 9.34 0.31 8.39
C GLY A 116 8.73 -0.13 9.73
N ILE A 117 8.45 -1.42 9.84
CA ILE A 117 9.12 -2.46 10.67
C ILE A 117 8.18 -3.67 10.66
N SER A 118 8.49 -4.73 9.90
CA SER A 118 7.98 -6.07 10.21
C SER A 118 9.04 -6.75 11.08
N ALA A 119 8.92 -6.61 12.40
CA ALA A 119 9.74 -7.37 13.32
C ALA A 119 9.24 -8.83 13.31
N ASP A 120 9.79 -9.67 12.42
CA ASP A 120 9.62 -11.12 12.50
C ASP A 120 10.37 -11.64 13.74
N VAL A 121 9.70 -11.62 14.89
CA VAL A 121 10.22 -12.23 16.12
C VAL A 121 10.08 -13.75 16.01
N ASN A 122 11.05 -14.37 15.34
CA ASN A 122 11.19 -15.83 15.36
C ASN A 122 11.79 -16.26 16.71
N LEU A 123 11.16 -17.24 17.37
CA LEU A 123 11.57 -17.80 18.67
C LEU A 123 12.96 -18.50 18.67
N GLN A 124 13.73 -18.43 17.58
CA GLN A 124 15.08 -19.02 17.46
C GLN A 124 16.24 -18.02 17.68
N GLY A 125 15.97 -16.80 18.14
CA GLY A 125 17.01 -15.86 18.54
C GLY A 125 17.01 -14.59 17.69
N ILE A 126 17.31 -13.47 18.34
CA ILE A 126 17.22 -12.14 17.75
C ILE A 126 18.46 -11.91 16.87
N LYS A 127 18.29 -11.96 15.54
CA LYS A 127 19.31 -11.49 14.59
C LYS A 127 19.12 -9.99 14.38
N ILE A 128 19.72 -9.19 15.26
CA ILE A 128 19.71 -7.73 15.14
C ILE A 128 20.74 -7.33 14.10
N ASN A 129 20.33 -7.11 12.85
CA ASN A 129 21.17 -6.38 11.89
C ASN A 129 21.13 -4.89 12.30
N MET A 130 22.24 -4.36 12.79
CA MET A 130 22.39 -2.97 13.26
C MET A 130 22.13 -1.90 12.20
N ASP A 131 21.97 -2.27 10.93
CA ASP A 131 21.55 -1.37 9.84
C ASP A 131 20.10 -0.87 9.98
N SER A 132 19.30 -1.41 10.91
CA SER A 132 17.87 -1.09 11.04
C SER A 132 17.54 0.15 11.90
N LEU A 133 18.52 0.72 12.61
CA LEU A 133 18.25 1.84 13.55
C LEU A 133 18.22 3.22 12.88
N ALA A 134 18.62 3.34 11.60
CA ALA A 134 18.58 4.61 10.87
C ALA A 134 17.31 4.82 10.02
N SER A 135 16.37 3.87 10.03
CA SER A 135 15.34 3.75 9.00
C SER A 135 13.92 3.96 9.53
N VAL A 136 13.70 4.97 10.36
CA VAL A 136 12.36 5.59 10.47
C VAL A 136 12.19 6.48 9.25
N VAL A 137 12.12 5.85 8.07
CA VAL A 137 11.91 6.54 6.81
C VAL A 137 10.45 6.98 6.78
N GLN A 138 10.19 8.24 6.39
CA GLN A 138 8.87 8.70 5.96
C GLN A 138 8.15 7.57 5.22
N GLY A 139 6.93 7.23 5.64
CA GLY A 139 6.25 6.07 5.07
C GLY A 139 6.16 6.19 3.56
N ALA A 140 6.60 5.16 2.83
CA ALA A 140 6.71 5.19 1.38
C ALA A 140 5.78 4.16 0.73
N VAL A 141 5.51 4.36 -0.56
CA VAL A 141 4.71 3.44 -1.37
C VAL A 141 5.59 2.82 -2.43
N ALA A 142 5.44 1.52 -2.67
CA ALA A 142 6.02 0.86 -3.82
C ALA A 142 4.93 0.21 -4.68
N PHE A 143 5.23 -0.02 -5.96
CA PHE A 143 4.32 -0.75 -6.82
C PHE A 143 5.03 -1.67 -7.80
N ASP A 144 4.25 -2.61 -8.32
CA ASP A 144 4.62 -3.49 -9.42
C ASP A 144 3.51 -3.53 -10.47
N SER A 145 3.95 -3.64 -11.72
CA SER A 145 3.11 -3.53 -12.90
C SER A 145 3.36 -4.70 -13.84
N PRO A 146 2.31 -5.34 -14.39
CA PRO A 146 2.49 -6.35 -15.42
C PRO A 146 2.96 -5.72 -16.74
N ASP A 147 3.88 -6.38 -17.45
CA ASP A 147 4.50 -5.83 -18.66
C ASP A 147 3.51 -5.60 -19.81
N ASN A 148 2.49 -6.47 -19.94
CA ASN A 148 1.58 -6.53 -21.10
C ASN A 148 0.19 -5.94 -20.83
N MET A 149 0.09 -4.88 -20.04
CA MET A 149 -1.18 -4.19 -19.76
C MET A 149 -1.17 -2.74 -20.24
N GLU A 150 -2.38 -2.21 -20.47
CA GLU A 150 -2.58 -0.80 -20.80
C GLU A 150 -2.07 0.12 -19.69
N ILE A 151 -1.58 1.29 -20.08
CA ILE A 151 -1.17 2.35 -19.15
C ILE A 151 -2.40 2.84 -18.38
N ALA A 152 -2.22 3.20 -17.12
CA ALA A 152 -3.28 3.75 -16.29
C ALA A 152 -3.75 5.12 -16.78
N GLU A 153 -5.02 5.42 -16.54
CA GLU A 153 -5.65 6.69 -16.90
C GLU A 153 -5.49 7.74 -15.78
N GLN A 154 -5.67 9.01 -16.13
CA GLN A 154 -5.66 10.10 -15.15
C GLN A 154 -6.74 9.91 -14.09
N GLY A 155 -6.34 10.04 -12.82
CA GLY A 155 -7.21 9.87 -11.66
C GLY A 155 -7.66 8.43 -11.41
N GLN A 156 -7.07 7.43 -12.11
CA GLN A 156 -7.41 6.02 -11.92
C GLN A 156 -7.17 5.58 -10.47
N LYS A 157 -8.12 4.80 -9.95
CA LYS A 157 -8.11 4.31 -8.57
C LYS A 157 -7.43 2.95 -8.46
N PHE A 158 -6.59 2.80 -7.44
CA PHE A 158 -5.93 1.55 -7.07
C PHE A 158 -6.11 1.28 -5.58
N GLU A 159 -6.04 0.02 -5.18
CA GLU A 159 -5.96 -0.36 -3.78
C GLU A 159 -4.52 -0.16 -3.27
N LEU A 160 -4.37 0.40 -2.08
CA LEU A 160 -3.12 0.38 -1.34
C LEU A 160 -3.13 -0.81 -0.38
N TYR A 161 -2.31 -1.81 -0.68
CA TYR A 161 -2.11 -2.94 0.20
C TYR A 161 -1.24 -2.56 1.40
N PRO A 162 -1.46 -3.18 2.58
CA PRO A 162 -0.67 -2.89 3.78
C PRO A 162 0.79 -3.30 3.64
N ASP A 163 1.08 -4.31 2.80
CA ASP A 163 2.42 -4.83 2.57
C ASP A 163 2.53 -5.55 1.21
N LEU A 164 3.76 -5.87 0.80
CA LEU A 164 4.03 -6.61 -0.43
C LEU A 164 3.35 -7.99 -0.45
N LYS A 165 3.23 -8.65 0.70
CA LYS A 165 2.71 -10.01 0.81
C LYS A 165 1.23 -10.04 0.43
N SER A 166 0.48 -9.04 0.89
CA SER A 166 -0.93 -8.79 0.59
C SER A 166 -1.14 -8.33 -0.86
N ALA A 167 -0.15 -7.67 -1.47
CA ALA A 167 -0.18 -7.25 -2.86
C ALA A 167 0.16 -8.36 -3.88
N LYS A 168 0.70 -9.51 -3.46
CA LYS A 168 1.17 -10.55 -4.39
C LYS A 168 0.09 -11.02 -5.36
N ARG A 169 0.51 -11.33 -6.59
CA ARG A 169 -0.31 -12.03 -7.60
C ARG A 169 -0.03 -13.53 -7.53
N GLY A 170 -1.05 -14.34 -7.73
CA GLY A 170 -0.95 -15.80 -7.74
C GLY A 170 -2.19 -16.45 -8.32
N ILE A 171 -2.15 -17.77 -8.46
CA ILE A 171 -3.32 -18.58 -8.80
C ILE A 171 -4.10 -18.82 -7.52
N GLU A 172 -5.35 -18.38 -7.51
CA GLU A 172 -6.26 -18.67 -6.41
C GLU A 172 -6.79 -20.10 -6.50
N ILE A 173 -6.65 -20.85 -5.40
CA ILE A 173 -7.15 -22.22 -5.27
C ILE A 173 -8.08 -22.26 -4.05
N ASN A 174 -9.35 -22.58 -4.29
CA ASN A 174 -10.33 -22.79 -3.22
C ASN A 174 -10.06 -24.13 -2.52
N VAL A 175 -10.04 -24.13 -1.19
CA VAL A 175 -9.77 -25.34 -0.40
C VAL A 175 -10.65 -25.38 0.84
N LYS A 176 -10.95 -26.60 1.31
CA LYS A 176 -11.56 -26.82 2.62
C LYS A 176 -10.49 -27.18 3.63
N LEU A 177 -10.29 -26.32 4.62
CA LEU A 177 -9.30 -26.51 5.67
C LEU A 177 -9.98 -27.02 6.93
N PRO A 178 -9.36 -27.92 7.71
CA PRO A 178 -9.83 -28.18 9.06
C PRO A 178 -9.75 -26.89 9.88
N LEU A 179 -10.75 -26.63 10.73
CA LEU A 179 -10.77 -25.52 11.68
C LEU A 179 -9.72 -25.78 12.77
N THR A 180 -8.45 -25.53 12.44
CA THR A 180 -7.32 -25.62 13.36
C THR A 180 -6.99 -24.23 13.88
N HIS A 181 -6.46 -24.14 15.10
CA HIS A 181 -6.31 -22.90 15.85
C HIS A 181 -5.18 -21.96 15.36
N ASN A 182 -4.56 -22.24 14.19
CA ASN A 182 -3.30 -21.58 13.79
C ASN A 182 -3.29 -21.16 12.31
N LEU A 183 -4.43 -21.16 11.62
CA LEU A 183 -4.52 -20.65 10.26
C LEU A 183 -4.65 -19.12 10.29
N LYS A 184 -3.74 -18.44 9.59
CA LYS A 184 -3.67 -16.99 9.53
C LYS A 184 -3.54 -16.53 8.08
N ILE A 185 -4.44 -15.63 7.69
CA ILE A 185 -4.43 -14.99 6.37
C ILE A 185 -3.11 -14.23 6.20
N ASN A 186 -2.50 -14.34 5.02
CA ASN A 186 -1.20 -13.75 4.68
C ASN A 186 -0.08 -14.14 5.65
N GLU A 187 -0.18 -15.24 6.39
CA GLU A 187 0.89 -15.75 7.27
C GLU A 187 1.13 -17.24 7.04
N THR A 188 0.06 -18.04 6.95
CA THR A 188 0.15 -19.49 6.71
C THR A 188 0.67 -19.78 5.29
N GLY A 189 1.87 -20.35 5.20
CA GLY A 189 2.49 -20.74 3.94
C GLY A 189 1.96 -22.06 3.37
N VAL A 190 1.95 -22.18 2.05
CA VAL A 190 1.65 -23.43 1.33
C VAL A 190 2.97 -24.01 0.82
N PHE A 191 3.24 -25.29 1.06
CA PHE A 191 4.52 -25.91 0.73
C PHE A 191 4.36 -27.10 -0.21
N HIS A 192 5.34 -27.29 -1.09
CA HIS A 192 5.53 -28.50 -1.88
C HIS A 192 7.00 -28.88 -1.83
N GLN A 193 7.33 -30.10 -1.41
CA GLN A 193 8.72 -30.58 -1.24
C GLN A 193 9.59 -29.62 -0.41
N ASN A 194 9.07 -29.15 0.73
CA ASN A 194 9.71 -28.18 1.64
C ASN A 194 9.98 -26.78 1.05
N VAL A 195 9.57 -26.52 -0.19
CA VAL A 195 9.61 -25.19 -0.79
C VAL A 195 8.26 -24.51 -0.58
N GLN A 196 8.26 -23.26 -0.09
CA GLN A 196 7.03 -22.48 -0.01
C GLN A 196 6.62 -22.06 -1.42
N ILE A 197 5.42 -22.46 -1.84
CA ILE A 197 4.86 -22.24 -3.18
C ILE A 197 3.67 -21.27 -3.18
N GLY A 198 3.26 -20.80 -2.00
CA GLY A 198 2.12 -19.90 -1.87
C GLY A 198 1.80 -19.61 -0.42
N MET A 199 0.58 -19.11 -0.20
CA MET A 199 0.06 -18.81 1.14
C MET A 199 -1.46 -18.87 1.18
N LEU A 200 -2.01 -18.94 2.38
CA LEU A 200 -3.42 -18.71 2.65
C LEU A 200 -3.74 -17.22 2.48
N SER A 201 -4.59 -16.86 1.51
CA SER A 201 -4.97 -15.47 1.23
C SER A 201 -6.35 -15.09 1.79
N GLN A 202 -7.26 -16.05 2.01
CA GLN A 202 -8.58 -15.77 2.56
C GLN A 202 -9.10 -16.93 3.42
N LEU A 203 -9.93 -16.60 4.42
CA LEU A 203 -10.73 -17.55 5.20
C LEU A 203 -12.18 -17.06 5.27
N LYS A 204 -13.13 -17.94 4.93
CA LYS A 204 -14.56 -17.71 5.14
C LYS A 204 -14.97 -18.49 6.39
N LEU A 205 -15.18 -17.76 7.48
CA LEU A 205 -15.70 -18.35 8.71
C LEU A 205 -17.15 -18.83 8.48
N PRO A 206 -17.51 -20.05 8.91
CA PRO A 206 -18.90 -20.49 8.90
C PRO A 206 -19.73 -19.53 9.76
N GLN A 207 -20.77 -18.94 9.18
CA GLN A 207 -21.73 -18.12 9.93
C GLN A 207 -22.38 -19.00 10.99
N VAL A 208 -22.12 -18.71 12.27
CA VAL A 208 -22.80 -19.37 13.39
C VAL A 208 -24.24 -18.84 13.37
N LYS A 209 -25.17 -19.66 12.89
CA LYS A 209 -26.60 -19.38 13.08
C LYS A 209 -26.89 -19.56 14.57
N ASP A 210 -27.05 -18.45 15.27
CA ASP A 210 -27.63 -18.45 16.61
C ASP A 210 -29.11 -18.82 16.46
N ASN A 211 -29.47 -20.05 16.85
CA ASN A 211 -30.79 -20.46 17.31
C ASN A 211 -30.78 -21.93 17.80
N GLY A 212 -30.63 -22.09 19.12
CA GLY A 212 -31.40 -23.08 19.91
C GLY A 212 -30.93 -24.54 19.99
N VAL A 213 -30.33 -24.89 21.14
CA VAL A 213 -30.16 -26.23 21.79
C VAL A 213 -29.17 -27.21 21.13
N PRO A 214 -28.26 -27.85 21.90
CA PRO A 214 -27.20 -28.69 21.35
C PRO A 214 -27.72 -30.08 20.99
N GLN A 215 -27.71 -30.42 19.71
CA GLN A 215 -27.71 -31.82 19.29
C GLN A 215 -26.27 -32.31 19.28
N GLN A 216 -26.04 -33.37 20.06
CA GLN A 216 -24.82 -34.15 20.03
C GLN A 216 -24.64 -34.75 18.64
N GLU A 217 -23.84 -34.10 17.79
CA GLU A 217 -23.28 -34.73 16.60
C GLU A 217 -21.80 -34.99 16.81
N SER A 218 -21.49 -36.27 16.71
CA SER A 218 -20.19 -36.91 16.88
C SER A 218 -19.10 -36.30 15.98
N GLY A 219 -18.00 -35.84 16.57
CA GLY A 219 -16.63 -35.98 16.05
C GLY A 219 -16.27 -35.48 14.64
N GLN A 220 -17.09 -34.69 13.95
CA GLN A 220 -16.70 -34.17 12.62
C GLN A 220 -15.84 -32.92 12.77
N HIS A 221 -14.58 -33.03 12.34
CA HIS A 221 -13.67 -31.88 12.19
C HIS A 221 -14.38 -30.78 11.39
N LYS A 222 -14.82 -29.70 12.05
CA LYS A 222 -15.41 -28.55 11.37
C LYS A 222 -14.43 -28.08 10.30
N GLN A 223 -14.89 -27.99 9.06
CA GLN A 223 -14.10 -27.46 7.94
C GLN A 223 -14.49 -26.01 7.68
N ILE A 224 -13.53 -25.22 7.21
CA ILE A 224 -13.71 -23.84 6.78
C ILE A 224 -13.25 -23.69 5.34
N ASP A 225 -13.96 -22.87 4.58
CA ASP A 225 -13.57 -22.54 3.21
C ASP A 225 -12.45 -21.49 3.25
N GLY A 226 -11.40 -21.72 2.48
CA GLY A 226 -10.27 -20.81 2.34
C GLY A 226 -9.81 -20.69 0.89
N VAL A 227 -9.01 -19.67 0.61
CA VAL A 227 -8.37 -19.46 -0.68
C VAL A 227 -6.86 -19.48 -0.47
N LEU A 228 -6.16 -20.32 -1.23
CA LEU A 228 -4.70 -20.30 -1.32
C LEU A 228 -4.29 -19.48 -2.53
N LEU A 229 -3.26 -18.66 -2.37
CA LEU A 229 -2.61 -17.93 -3.44
C LEU A 229 -1.28 -18.62 -3.77
N ILE A 230 -1.20 -19.27 -4.93
CA ILE A 230 -0.01 -20.00 -5.38
C ILE A 230 0.81 -19.14 -6.34
N ASP A 231 2.12 -19.02 -6.08
CA ASP A 231 3.03 -18.18 -6.87
C ASP A 231 3.12 -18.69 -8.33
N GLN A 232 2.95 -17.79 -9.31
CA GLN A 232 2.93 -18.16 -10.74
C GLN A 232 4.28 -18.66 -11.28
N VAL A 233 5.39 -18.39 -10.58
CA VAL A 233 6.74 -18.80 -10.99
C VAL A 233 6.86 -20.33 -11.12
N MET A 234 6.03 -21.10 -10.42
CA MET A 234 5.99 -22.56 -10.52
C MET A 234 5.42 -23.11 -11.85
N LYS A 235 4.60 -22.34 -12.59
CA LYS A 235 4.14 -22.78 -13.92
C LYS A 235 5.28 -22.87 -14.94
N ILE A 236 6.38 -22.18 -14.71
CA ILE A 236 7.57 -22.23 -15.59
C ILE A 236 8.36 -23.53 -15.36
N TYR A 237 8.20 -24.19 -14.21
CA TYR A 237 8.93 -25.41 -13.84
C TYR A 237 8.13 -26.71 -13.95
N TYR A 238 6.81 -26.63 -14.20
CA TYR A 238 6.00 -27.82 -14.41
C TYR A 238 6.10 -28.27 -15.87
N VAL A 239 7.09 -29.12 -16.16
CA VAL A 239 7.11 -29.94 -17.38
C VAL A 239 6.35 -31.23 -17.06
N PRO A 240 5.20 -31.51 -17.69
CA PRO A 240 4.55 -32.81 -17.53
C PRO A 240 5.47 -33.91 -18.11
N ASN A 241 5.67 -34.98 -17.34
CA ASN A 241 6.22 -36.24 -17.85
C ASN A 241 5.15 -37.00 -18.64
#